data_AF-A0AAJ1U1X2-F1
#
_entry.id   AF-A0AAJ1U1X2-F1
#
_cell.length_a   1.000
_cell.length_b   1.000
_cell.length_c   1.000
_cell.angle_alpha   90.00
_cell.angle_beta   90.00
_cell.angle_gamma   90.00
#
_symmetry.space_group_name_H-M   'P 1'
#
loop_
_entity.id
_entity.type
_entity.pdbx_description
1 polymer ?
#
loop_
_entity_poly.entity_id
_entity_poly.type
_entity_poly.pdbx_seq_one_letter_code
_entity_poly.pdbx_strand_id
1 'polypeptide(L)' 'MSRPVLTSMARRLDLPVERLALLEAYDEADLTVLDDAISLAIRAEDRAVADGLEEAVRFVPRPLRGRARALVFGTDRG' A
#
# COMPACT_ATOMS: atom_id res chain seq x y z
N MET A 1 -5.80 -17.48 20.78
CA MET A 1 -6.91 -16.86 20.03
C MET A 1 -6.30 -15.70 19.27
N SER A 2 -6.41 -15.65 17.93
CA SER A 2 -5.82 -14.55 17.15
C SER A 2 -6.44 -13.21 17.55
N ARG A 3 -5.59 -12.26 17.90
CA ARG A 3 -5.99 -10.88 18.23
C ARG A 3 -6.44 -10.16 16.95
N PRO A 4 -7.49 -9.31 16.99
CA PRO A 4 -8.00 -8.62 15.82
C PRO A 4 -6.94 -7.80 15.07
N VAL A 5 -6.02 -7.15 15.79
CA VAL A 5 -4.93 -6.35 15.21
C VAL A 5 -3.98 -7.21 14.38
N LEU A 6 -3.61 -8.41 14.86
CA LEU A 6 -2.74 -9.34 14.14
C LEU A 6 -3.40 -9.86 12.86
N THR A 7 -4.70 -10.14 12.89
CA THR A 7 -5.46 -10.52 11.69
C THR A 7 -5.50 -9.38 10.66
N SER A 8 -5.65 -8.14 11.12
CA SER A 8 -5.61 -6.96 10.23
C SER A 8 -4.24 -6.79 9.58
N MET A 9 -3.16 -6.89 10.36
CA MET A 9 -1.78 -6.84 9.88
C MET A 9 -1.49 -7.94 8.85
N ALA A 10 -1.85 -9.18 9.18
CA ALA A 10 -1.67 -10.34 8.30
C ALA A 10 -2.33 -10.13 6.94
N ARG A 11 -3.58 -9.62 6.94
CA ARG A 11 -4.30 -9.27 5.72
C ARG A 11 -3.60 -8.16 4.92
N ARG A 12 -3.10 -7.10 5.57
CA ARG A 12 -2.41 -6.00 4.88
C ARG A 12 -1.08 -6.42 4.27
N LEU A 13 -0.37 -7.33 4.93
CA LEU A 13 0.92 -7.84 4.48
C LEU A 13 0.81 -9.04 3.53
N ASP A 14 -0.40 -9.52 3.25
CA ASP A 14 -0.68 -10.74 2.50
C ASP A 14 0.09 -11.97 3.05
N LEU A 15 0.05 -12.13 4.38
CA LEU A 15 0.72 -13.21 5.10
C LEU A 15 -0.29 -14.05 5.90
N PRO A 16 -0.03 -15.37 6.07
CA PRO A 16 -0.75 -16.16 7.06
C PRO A 16 -0.53 -15.61 8.48
N VAL A 17 -1.57 -15.56 9.30
CA VAL A 17 -1.51 -14.96 10.66
C VAL A 17 -0.52 -15.70 11.56
N GLU A 18 -0.28 -16.98 11.29
CA GLU A 18 0.67 -17.84 12.00
C GLU A 18 2.11 -17.33 11.86
N ARG A 19 2.41 -16.58 10.79
CA ARG A 19 3.72 -15.92 10.59
C ARG A 19 3.92 -14.75 11.55
N LEU A 20 2.84 -14.24 12.15
CA LEU A 20 2.86 -13.16 13.14
C LEU A 20 2.79 -13.68 14.58
N ALA A 21 2.88 -15.00 14.82
CA ALA A 21 2.76 -15.58 16.16
C ALA A 21 3.76 -14.99 17.18
N LEU A 22 4.97 -14.60 16.73
CA LEU A 22 5.97 -13.93 17.55
C LEU A 22 5.49 -12.58 18.11
N LEU A 23 4.55 -11.93 17.43
CA LEU A 23 3.98 -10.65 17.85
C LEU A 23 2.93 -10.81 18.96
N GLU A 24 2.46 -12.03 19.25
CA GLU A 24 1.53 -12.28 20.35
C GLU A 24 2.12 -11.93 21.73
N ALA A 25 3.45 -11.89 21.85
CA ALA A 25 4.16 -11.53 23.08
C ALA A 25 4.09 -10.03 23.43
N TYR A 26 3.72 -9.17 22.47
CA TYR A 26 3.63 -7.72 22.67
C TYR A 26 2.24 -7.33 23.20
N ASP A 27 2.15 -6.20 23.87
CA ASP A 27 0.85 -5.69 24.33
C ASP A 27 0.03 -5.07 23.18
N GLU A 28 -1.21 -4.64 23.45
CA GLU A 28 -2.08 -4.08 22.40
C GLU A 28 -1.60 -2.71 21.91
N ALA A 29 -0.94 -1.94 22.77
CA ALA A 29 -0.46 -0.60 22.43
C ALA A 29 0.70 -0.71 21.42
N ASP A 30 1.66 -1.59 21.69
CA ASP A 30 2.78 -1.88 20.79
C ASP A 30 2.31 -2.43 19.44
N LEU A 31 1.32 -3.34 19.45
CA LEU A 31 0.74 -3.87 18.22
C LEU A 31 0.01 -2.80 17.40
N THR A 32 -0.66 -1.86 18.06
CA THR A 32 -1.32 -0.73 17.39
C THR A 32 -0.28 0.16 16.72
N VAL A 33 0.82 0.48 17.39
CA VAL A 33 1.93 1.27 16.82
C VAL A 33 2.52 0.60 15.58
N LEU A 34 2.72 -0.72 15.63
CA LEU A 34 3.20 -1.47 14.48
C LEU A 34 2.18 -1.46 13.32
N ASP A 35 0.89 -1.56 13.62
CA ASP A 35 -0.18 -1.55 12.61
C ASP A 35 -0.30 -0.20 11.89
N ASP A 36 -0.12 0.89 12.66
CA ASP A 36 -0.03 2.24 12.13
C ASP A 36 1.20 2.43 11.25
N ALA A 37 2.36 1.90 11.67
CA ALA A 37 3.60 1.96 10.90
C ALA A 37 3.46 1.20 9.55
N ILE A 38 2.87 0.01 9.56
CA ILE A 38 2.55 -0.76 8.34
C ILE A 38 1.62 0.05 7.45
N SER A 39 0.54 0.60 8.01
CA SER A 39 -0.43 1.41 7.27
C SER A 39 0.21 2.64 6.63
N LEU A 40 1.15 3.29 7.34
CA LEU A 40 1.88 4.44 6.82
C LEU A 40 2.83 4.04 5.68
N ALA A 41 3.53 2.91 5.82
CA ALA A 41 4.45 2.40 4.81
C ALA A 41 3.73 2.07 3.51
N ILE A 42 2.60 1.35 3.58
CA ILE A 42 1.78 1.03 2.40
C ILE A 42 1.33 2.31 1.68
N ARG A 43 0.83 3.31 2.42
CA ARG A 43 0.42 4.60 1.84
C ARG A 43 1.58 5.40 1.24
N ALA A 44 2.79 5.22 1.77
CA ALA A 44 3.99 5.84 1.21
C ALA A 44 4.40 5.16 -0.09
N GLU A 45 4.34 3.83 -0.14
CA GLU A 45 4.57 3.03 -1.35
C GLU A 45 3.57 3.38 -2.45
N ASP A 46 2.27 3.38 -2.15
CA ASP A 46 1.22 3.72 -3.13
C ASP A 46 1.44 5.10 -3.77
N ARG A 47 1.84 6.09 -2.95
CA ARG A 47 2.19 7.44 -3.44
C ARG A 47 3.42 7.42 -4.33
N ALA A 48 4.48 6.73 -3.90
CA ALA A 48 5.70 6.61 -4.69
C ALA A 48 5.44 5.94 -6.05
N VAL A 49 4.59 4.91 -6.09
CA VAL A 49 4.16 4.26 -7.33
C VAL A 49 3.37 5.23 -8.21
N ALA A 50 2.39 5.94 -7.64
CA ALA A 50 1.60 6.92 -8.40
C ALA A 50 2.47 8.05 -9.00
N ASP A 51 3.40 8.58 -8.21
CA ASP A 51 4.34 9.61 -8.64
C ASP A 51 5.28 9.09 -9.74
N GLY A 52 5.81 7.88 -9.58
CA GLY A 52 6.66 7.23 -10.58
C GLY A 52 5.93 6.97 -11.90
N LEU A 53 4.66 6.57 -11.85
CA LEU A 53 3.83 6.41 -13.06
C LEU A 53 3.59 7.77 -13.75
N GLU A 54 3.35 8.83 -12.97
CA GLU A 54 3.16 10.17 -13.53
C GLU A 54 4.44 10.71 -14.18
N GLU A 55 5.60 10.42 -13.59
CA GLU A 55 6.89 10.75 -14.17
C GLU A 55 7.16 9.94 -15.45
N ALA A 56 6.85 8.64 -15.46
CA ALA A 56 7.01 7.78 -16.63
C ALA A 56 6.26 8.32 -17.86
N VAL A 57 5.05 8.84 -17.66
CA VAL A 57 4.24 9.42 -18.75
C VAL A 57 4.86 10.68 -19.37
N ARG A 58 5.75 11.39 -18.65
CA ARG A 58 6.46 12.54 -19.21
C ARG A 58 7.42 12.15 -20.34
N PHE A 59 7.93 10.93 -20.35
CA PHE A 59 8.78 10.41 -21.43
C PHE A 59 7.99 10.09 -22.71
N VAL A 60 6.65 10.03 -22.65
CA VAL A 60 5.80 9.86 -23.83
C VAL A 60 5.76 11.16 -24.64
N PRO A 61 5.88 11.10 -25.98
CA PRO A 61 5.70 12.26 -26.84
C PRO A 61 4.38 12.99 -26.57
N ARG A 62 4.42 14.33 -26.56
CA ARG A 62 3.28 15.19 -26.20
C ARG A 62 1.95 14.80 -26.88
N PRO A 63 1.90 14.46 -28.18
CA PRO A 63 0.64 14.11 -28.84
C PRO A 63 -0.01 12.83 -28.32
N LEU A 64 0.77 11.91 -27.74
CA LEU A 64 0.29 10.60 -27.26
C LEU A 64 0.07 10.56 -25.74
N ARG A 65 0.55 11.57 -25.01
CA ARG A 65 0.58 11.58 -23.54
C ARG A 65 -0.80 11.43 -22.90
N GLY A 66 -1.82 12.07 -23.47
CA GLY A 66 -3.20 11.95 -22.98
C GLY A 66 -3.74 10.51 -23.06
N ARG A 67 -3.43 9.80 -24.15
CA ARG A 67 -3.79 8.38 -24.31
C ARG A 67 -3.01 7.48 -23.36
N ALA A 68 -1.71 7.75 -23.20
CA ALA A 68 -0.88 7.01 -22.24
C ALA A 68 -1.38 7.17 -20.80
N ARG A 69 -1.77 8.40 -20.39
CA ARG A 69 -2.41 8.61 -19.08
C ARG A 69 -3.70 7.82 -18.94
N ALA A 70 -4.59 7.86 -19.94
CA ALA A 70 -5.86 7.15 -19.88
C ALA A 70 -5.70 5.62 -19.75
N LEU A 71 -4.65 5.05 -20.35
CA LEU A 71 -4.33 3.62 -20.23
C LEU A 71 -3.77 3.26 -18.84
N VAL A 72 -2.90 4.10 -18.28
CA VAL A 72 -2.21 3.82 -17.01
C VAL A 72 -3.07 4.14 -15.80
N PHE A 73 -3.88 5.19 -15.86
CA PHE A 73 -4.65 5.71 -14.72
C PHE A 73 -6.17 5.51 -14.86
N GLY A 74 -6.65 4.97 -15.99
CA GLY A 74 -8.08 4.91 -16.30
C GLY A 74 -8.64 6.24 -16.82
N THR A 75 -9.91 6.23 -17.24
CA THR A 75 -10.59 7.39 -17.86
C THR A 75 -11.38 8.26 -16.90
N ASP A 76 -11.53 7.88 -15.63
CA ASP A 76 -12.32 8.65 -14.64
C ASP A 76 -11.47 9.68 -13.89
N ARG A 77 -11.17 10.78 -14.58
CA ARG A 77 -11.06 12.13 -14.00
C ARG A 77 -11.63 13.14 -14.99
N GLY A 78 -12.97 13.21 -15.00
CA GLY A 78 -13.77 14.30 -15.55
C GLY A 78 -14.68 14.81 -14.44
#